data_AF-C9Z3V5-F1
#
_entry.id   AF-C9Z3V5-F1
#
_cell.length_a   1.000
_cell.length_b   1.000
_cell.length_c   1.000
_cell.angle_alpha   90.00
_cell.angle_beta   90.00
_cell.angle_gamma   90.00
#
_symmetry.space_group_name_H-M   'P 1'
#
loop_
_entity.id
_entity.type
_entity.pdbx_description
1 polymer ?
#
loop_
_entity_poly.entity_id
_entity_poly.type
_entity_poly.pdbx_seq_one_letter_code
_entity_poly.pdbx_strand_id
1 'polypeptide(L)' 'MPGGGRAADKVGRMTKWEYSTVPLLVHATKQILDTWGEDGWELVQVVPGPNNPEQLVAYLKRPKP' A
#
# COMPACT_ATOMS: atom_id res chain seq x y z
N MET A 1 28.10 -37.50 -12.86
CA MET A 1 26.92 -37.27 -11.99
C MET A 1 27.37 -36.47 -10.78
N PRO A 2 26.52 -35.64 -10.15
CA PRO A 2 25.97 -34.35 -10.59
C PRO A 2 26.60 -33.18 -9.76
N GLY A 3 26.65 -31.92 -10.19
CA GLY A 3 25.52 -31.01 -10.29
C GLY A 3 25.59 -29.92 -9.20
N GLY A 4 26.55 -28.99 -9.30
CA GLY A 4 26.68 -27.82 -8.41
C GLY A 4 26.00 -26.57 -8.97
N GLY A 5 24.75 -26.72 -9.42
CA GLY A 5 23.97 -25.62 -10.00
C GLY A 5 23.07 -24.94 -8.96
N ARG A 6 23.16 -23.61 -8.90
CA ARG A 6 22.10 -22.67 -8.49
C ARG A 6 21.58 -22.75 -7.04
N ALA A 7 22.38 -22.28 -6.09
CA ALA A 7 21.86 -21.86 -4.77
C ALA A 7 21.56 -20.33 -4.69
N ALA A 8 22.13 -19.52 -5.60
CA ALA A 8 22.02 -18.06 -5.52
C ALA A 8 20.78 -17.44 -6.21
N ASP A 9 19.93 -18.25 -6.86
CA ASP A 9 18.78 -17.76 -7.64
C ASP A 9 17.49 -17.59 -6.80
N LYS A 10 17.50 -17.96 -5.50
CA LYS A 10 16.29 -18.07 -4.66
C LYS A 10 15.96 -16.86 -3.78
N VAL A 11 16.67 -15.74 -3.91
CA VAL A 11 16.12 -14.46 -3.42
C VAL A 11 15.31 -13.87 -4.57
N GLY A 12 14.15 -14.48 -4.82
CA GLY A 12 13.19 -13.99 -5.80
C GLY A 12 12.96 -12.51 -5.56
N ARG A 13 13.01 -11.71 -6.63
CA ARG A 13 12.87 -10.24 -6.62
C ARG A 13 11.90 -9.81 -5.52
N MET A 14 12.41 -9.25 -4.41
CA MET A 14 11.57 -8.72 -3.35
C MET A 14 10.67 -7.65 -3.96
N THR A 15 9.35 -7.84 -3.88
CA THR A 15 8.38 -6.85 -4.30
C THR A 15 8.64 -5.58 -3.50
N LYS A 16 9.09 -4.53 -4.18
CA LYS A 16 9.24 -3.21 -3.56
C LYS A 16 7.86 -2.61 -3.47
N TRP A 17 7.52 -2.04 -2.32
CA TRP A 17 6.22 -1.41 -2.10
C TRP A 17 6.38 0.10 -2.06
N GLU A 18 5.45 0.81 -2.68
CA GLU A 18 5.23 2.24 -2.49
C GLU A 18 4.14 2.42 -1.44
N TYR A 19 4.35 3.34 -0.49
CA TYR A 19 3.36 3.69 0.52
C TYR A 19 2.94 5.14 0.33
N SER A 20 1.64 5.40 0.39
CA SER A 20 1.07 6.74 0.34
C SER A 20 0.11 6.93 1.51
N THR A 21 0.10 8.14 2.05
CA THR A 21 -0.79 8.54 3.13
C THR A 21 -1.63 9.70 2.65
N VAL A 22 -2.94 9.55 2.70
CA VAL A 22 -3.87 10.55 2.15
C VAL A 22 -4.90 10.94 3.21
N PRO A 23 -5.15 12.25 3.37
CA PRO A 23 -6.21 12.71 4.25
C PRO A 23 -7.57 12.37 3.64
N LEU A 24 -8.45 11.81 4.46
CA LEU A 24 -9.82 11.48 4.11
C LEU A 24 -10.76 12.54 4.67
N LEU A 25 -11.68 13.01 3.82
CA LEU A 25 -12.81 13.81 4.22
C LEU A 25 -13.95 12.88 4.68
N VAL A 26 -14.47 13.05 5.89
CA VAL A 26 -15.51 12.19 6.48
C VAL A 26 -16.79 12.10 5.64
N HIS A 27 -17.11 13.14 4.88
CA HIS A 27 -18.27 13.17 3.98
C HIS A 27 -17.99 12.60 2.58
N ALA A 28 -16.73 12.32 2.24
CA ALA A 28 -16.31 11.85 0.91
C ALA A 28 -15.33 10.67 0.98
N THR A 29 -15.23 9.98 2.12
CA THR A 29 -14.21 8.94 2.37
C THR A 29 -14.28 7.84 1.32
N LYS A 30 -15.48 7.35 1.02
CA LYS A 30 -15.70 6.31 0.00
C LYS A 30 -15.16 6.76 -1.37
N GLN A 31 -15.57 7.93 -1.82
CA GLN A 31 -15.17 8.47 -3.12
C GLN A 31 -13.64 8.59 -3.26
N ILE A 32 -12.97 9.09 -2.21
CA ILE A 32 -11.51 9.19 -2.18
C ILE A 32 -10.89 7.79 -2.31
N LEU A 33 -11.32 6.84 -1.49
CA LEU A 33 -10.79 5.47 -1.50
C LEU A 33 -11.02 4.75 -2.84
N ASP A 34 -12.20 4.91 -3.44
CA ASP A 34 -12.51 4.37 -4.76
C ASP A 34 -11.52 4.91 -5.82
N THR A 35 -11.28 6.23 -5.86
CA THR A 35 -10.32 6.84 -6.80
C THR A 35 -8.89 6.28 -6.64
N TRP A 36 -8.41 6.12 -5.40
CA TRP A 36 -7.08 5.54 -5.18
C TRP A 36 -7.04 4.04 -5.52
N GLY A 37 -8.14 3.32 -5.26
CA GLY A 37 -8.30 1.93 -5.66
C GLY A 37 -8.23 1.74 -7.18
N GLU A 38 -8.85 2.64 -7.94
CA GLU A 38 -8.77 2.67 -9.41
C GLU A 38 -7.34 2.96 -9.92
N ASP A 39 -6.57 3.79 -9.20
CA ASP A 39 -5.15 4.07 -9.49
C ASP A 39 -4.21 2.90 -9.10
N GLY A 40 -4.78 1.80 -8.58
CA GLY A 40 -4.09 0.57 -8.24
C GLY A 40 -3.49 0.55 -6.84
N TRP A 41 -3.94 1.44 -5.96
CA TRP A 41 -3.52 1.44 -4.56
C TRP A 41 -4.40 0.52 -3.72
N GLU A 42 -3.75 -0.29 -2.88
CA GLU A 42 -4.43 -1.14 -1.91
C GLU A 42 -4.52 -0.42 -0.57
N LEU A 43 -5.74 -0.26 -0.05
CA LEU A 43 -5.98 0.28 1.29
C LEU A 43 -5.46 -0.71 2.34
N VAL A 44 -4.56 -0.23 3.20
CA VAL A 44 -4.00 -1.00 4.31
C VAL A 44 -4.78 -0.75 5.59
N GLN A 45 -4.95 0.52 5.96
CA GLN A 45 -5.61 0.91 7.21
C GLN A 45 -6.08 2.36 7.12
N VAL A 46 -7.19 2.66 7.80
CA VAL A 46 -7.62 4.02 8.11
C VAL A 46 -7.44 4.26 9.61
N VAL A 47 -6.79 5.38 9.98
CA VAL A 47 -6.62 5.79 11.38
C VAL A 47 -7.11 7.22 11.60
N PRO A 48 -7.69 7.51 12.78
CA PRO A 48 -8.04 8.87 13.18
C PRO A 48 -6.79 9.69 13.50
N GLY A 49 -6.84 10.98 13.14
CA GLY A 49 -5.78 11.93 13.39
C GLY A 49 -5.59 12.18 14.89
N PRO A 50 -4.36 12.42 15.36
CA PRO A 50 -4.04 12.53 16.78
C PRO A 50 -4.70 13.71 17.48
N ASN A 51 -5.03 14.78 16.74
CA ASN A 51 -5.60 16.02 17.30
C ASN A 51 -7.10 16.17 17.03
N ASN A 52 -7.66 15.45 16.05
CA ASN A 52 -9.09 15.52 15.76
C ASN A 52 -9.56 14.17 15.17
N PRO A 53 -10.50 13.45 15.83
CA PRO A 53 -10.98 12.15 15.37
C PRO A 53 -11.73 12.20 14.03
N GLU A 54 -12.18 13.38 13.62
CA GLU A 54 -12.81 13.62 12.31
C GLU A 54 -11.80 13.70 11.17
N GLN A 55 -10.50 13.93 11.45
CA GLN A 55 -9.48 13.89 10.41
C GLN A 55 -8.99 12.45 10.25
N LEU A 56 -9.59 11.72 9.31
CA LEU A 56 -9.16 10.37 8.99
C LEU A 56 -7.97 10.40 8.03
N VAL A 57 -7.01 9.50 8.22
CA VAL A 57 -5.88 9.29 7.30
C VAL A 57 -5.90 7.84 6.82
N ALA A 58 -5.89 7.66 5.50
CA ALA A 58 -5.74 6.35 4.89
C ALA A 58 -4.28 6.06 4.54
N TYR A 59 -3.83 4.87 4.91
CA TYR A 59 -2.56 4.30 4.51
C TYR A 59 -2.81 3.37 3.35
N LEU A 60 -2.14 3.63 2.22
CA LEU A 60 -2.25 2.81 1.03
C LEU A 60 -0.89 2.29 0.62
N LYS A 61 -0.88 1.14 -0.04
CA LYS A 61 0.33 0.55 -0.61
C LYS A 61 0.10 0.15 -2.06
N ARG A 62 1.15 0.20 -2.88
CA ARG A 62 1.13 -0.27 -4.27
C ARG A 62 2.44 -0.99 -4.59
N PRO A 63 2.43 -2.11 -5.33
CA PRO A 63 3.67 -2.75 -5.76
C PRO A 63 4.40 -1.85 -6.77
N LYS A 64 5.69 -1.60 -6.55
CA LYS A 64 6.56 -0.96 -7.54
C LYS A 64 6.95 -1.97 -8.60
N PRO A 65 6.85 -1.62 -9.90
CA PRO A 65 7.32 -2.46 -10.99
C PRO A 65 8.84 -2.68 -10.95
#